data_AF-A0A379FAJ6-F1
#
_entry.id   AF-A0A379FAJ6-F1
#
_cell.length_a   1.000
_cell.length_b   1.000
_cell.length_c   1.000
_cell.angle_alpha   90.00
_cell.angle_beta   90.00
_cell.angle_gamma   90.00
#
_symmetry.space_group_name_H-M   'P 1'
#
loop_
_entity.id
_entity.type
_entity.pdbx_description
1 polymer ?
#
loop_
_entity_poly.entity_id
_entity_poly.type
_entity_poly.pdbx_seq_one_letter_code
_entity_poly.pdbx_strand_id
1 'polypeptide(L)'
;MKKYHVLLSLLLTAFTTTTTFANTSSVQTIANWHATAIKKPQSELGVTPLNALHFEVTENNRFNAQDGAFDITVKDAEGATDFKLTSKIISNELKNATDNSVLIVKTDWNGKTLSNNQETVILDNQKGIHHGLMPANKASEKSELKSLQSAFLFNVINGSQSVASLPEGLWEGALRIEFTSKWAGDFVTLATR
;
A
#
# COMPACT_ATOMS: atom_id res chain seq x y z
N MET A 1 9.61 81.02 24.82
CA MET A 1 9.37 80.36 23.52
C MET A 1 9.23 78.86 23.75
N LYS A 2 8.19 78.25 23.17
CA LYS A 2 7.74 76.85 23.38
C LYS A 2 8.60 75.86 22.58
N LYS A 3 9.03 74.78 23.24
CA LYS A 3 9.15 73.36 22.80
C LYS A 3 10.09 73.13 21.58
N TYR A 4 10.79 72.01 21.38
CA TYR A 4 10.33 70.63 21.33
C TYR A 4 11.54 69.69 21.52
N HIS A 5 11.39 68.67 22.36
CA HIS A 5 12.30 67.54 22.41
C HIS A 5 12.09 66.68 21.15
N VAL A 6 13.15 66.48 20.37
CA VAL A 6 13.15 65.53 19.27
C VAL A 6 13.25 64.12 19.88
N LEU A 7 12.14 63.40 19.93
CA LEU A 7 12.15 61.97 20.22
C LEU A 7 12.56 61.21 18.94
N LEU A 8 13.66 60.47 19.04
CA LEU A 8 14.12 59.51 18.05
C LEU A 8 13.28 58.22 18.20
N SER A 9 12.33 57.99 17.30
CA SER A 9 11.56 56.75 17.26
C SER A 9 12.25 55.71 16.37
N LEU A 10 12.84 54.67 16.99
CA LEU A 10 13.20 53.44 16.30
C LEU A 10 11.92 52.69 15.91
N LEU A 11 11.60 52.63 14.62
CA LEU A 11 10.64 51.65 14.09
C LEU A 11 11.38 50.30 13.96
N LEU A 12 11.08 49.37 14.86
CA LEU A 12 11.47 47.98 14.73
C LEU A 12 10.38 47.27 13.91
N THR A 13 10.61 47.05 12.62
CA THR A 13 9.76 46.21 11.78
C THR A 13 10.02 44.75 12.12
N ALA A 14 9.13 44.15 12.92
CA ALA A 14 9.10 42.71 13.12
C ALA A 14 8.55 42.05 11.85
N PHE A 15 9.43 41.42 11.06
CA PHE A 15 9.00 40.44 10.05
C PHE A 15 8.48 39.20 10.78
N THR A 16 7.17 39.02 10.87
CA THR A 16 6.58 37.74 11.26
C THR A 16 6.60 36.82 10.05
N THR A 17 7.62 35.96 9.94
CA THR A 17 7.55 34.82 9.03
C THR A 17 6.57 33.81 9.61
N THR A 18 5.31 33.84 9.16
CA THR A 18 4.39 32.74 9.43
C THR A 18 4.87 31.54 8.63
N THR A 19 5.56 30.60 9.26
CA THR A 19 5.76 29.27 8.68
C THR A 19 4.42 28.55 8.79
N THR A 20 3.63 28.58 7.73
CA THR A 20 2.44 27.73 7.60
C THR A 20 2.92 26.29 7.54
N PHE A 21 2.74 25.55 8.63
CA PHE A 21 2.89 24.09 8.60
C PHE A 21 1.67 23.52 7.88
N ALA A 22 1.90 22.74 6.83
CA ALA A 22 0.81 22.01 6.17
C ALA A 22 0.20 21.02 7.18
N ASN A 23 -1.11 21.07 7.34
CA ASN A 23 -1.84 20.09 8.14
C ASN A 23 -1.80 18.74 7.42
N THR A 24 -1.79 17.64 8.17
CA THR A 24 -1.78 16.28 7.59
C THR A 24 -2.99 15.48 8.06
N SER A 25 -3.60 14.75 7.13
CA SER A 25 -4.71 13.83 7.39
C SER A 25 -4.36 12.45 6.83
N SER A 26 -4.72 11.38 7.53
CA SER A 26 -4.40 10.01 7.11
C SER A 26 -5.56 9.04 7.29
N VAL A 27 -5.72 8.12 6.34
CA VAL A 27 -6.71 7.04 6.38
C VAL A 27 -6.01 5.70 6.09
N GLN A 28 -6.44 4.64 6.77
CA GLN A 28 -5.94 3.29 6.57
C GLN A 28 -7.04 2.39 6.02
N THR A 29 -6.67 1.50 5.10
CA THR A 29 -7.56 0.44 4.60
C THR A 29 -6.76 -0.84 4.40
N ILE A 30 -7.44 -1.99 4.46
CA ILE A 30 -6.80 -3.30 4.33
C ILE A 30 -7.40 -4.02 3.12
N ALA A 31 -6.54 -4.39 2.19
CA ALA A 31 -6.88 -5.32 1.12
C ALA A 31 -6.58 -6.76 1.57
N ASN A 32 -7.53 -7.66 1.32
CA ASN A 32 -7.48 -9.05 1.76
C ASN A 32 -7.56 -9.97 0.54
N TRP A 33 -6.60 -10.90 0.43
CA TRP A 33 -6.65 -12.00 -0.52
C TRP A 33 -6.64 -13.32 0.24
N HIS A 34 -7.58 -14.20 -0.09
CA HIS A 34 -7.50 -15.59 0.32
C HIS A 34 -6.44 -16.29 -0.55
N ALA A 35 -5.56 -17.05 0.07
CA ALA A 35 -4.46 -17.70 -0.60
C ALA A 35 -4.36 -19.18 -0.21
N THR A 36 -4.16 -20.04 -1.21
CA THR A 36 -3.87 -21.45 -1.03
C THR A 36 -2.58 -21.82 -1.75
N ALA A 37 -1.75 -22.64 -1.12
CA ALA A 37 -0.57 -23.24 -1.74
C ALA A 37 -0.66 -24.75 -1.63
N ILE A 38 -0.43 -25.46 -2.74
CA ILE A 38 -0.59 -26.92 -2.81
C ILE A 38 0.66 -27.55 -3.41
N LYS A 39 1.15 -28.61 -2.75
CA LYS A 39 2.10 -29.57 -3.32
C LYS A 39 1.38 -30.91 -3.47
N LYS A 40 1.09 -31.29 -4.72
CA LYS A 40 0.36 -32.52 -5.08
C LYS A 40 1.34 -33.68 -5.38
N PRO A 41 0.87 -34.94 -5.30
CA PRO A 41 1.58 -36.07 -5.89
C PRO A 41 1.80 -35.84 -7.39
N GLN A 42 2.81 -36.50 -7.96
CA GLN A 42 3.28 -36.26 -9.34
C GLN A 42 2.24 -36.55 -10.46
N SER A 43 1.06 -37.08 -10.12
CA SER A 43 0.02 -37.51 -11.07
C SER A 43 -1.39 -37.22 -10.55
N GLU A 44 -1.92 -35.99 -10.74
CA GLU A 44 -3.35 -35.71 -10.53
C GLU A 44 -3.85 -34.41 -11.20
N LEU A 45 -5.15 -34.35 -11.54
CA LEU A 45 -5.85 -33.25 -12.20
C LEU A 45 -6.22 -32.12 -11.21
N GLY A 46 -5.89 -30.86 -11.55
CA GLY A 46 -6.25 -29.68 -10.77
C GLY A 46 -7.45 -28.90 -11.34
N VAL A 47 -8.31 -28.39 -10.46
CA VAL A 47 -9.38 -27.43 -10.78
C VAL A 47 -9.15 -26.16 -9.96
N THR A 48 -9.12 -25.00 -10.61
CA THR A 48 -8.67 -23.72 -10.04
C THR A 48 -9.81 -22.70 -9.95
N PRO A 49 -10.09 -22.11 -8.77
CA PRO A 49 -11.06 -21.03 -8.62
C PRO A 49 -10.47 -19.65 -9.03
N LEU A 50 -11.27 -18.82 -9.72
CA LEU A 50 -10.82 -17.62 -10.46
C LEU A 50 -10.43 -16.37 -9.63
N ASN A 51 -10.74 -16.30 -8.33
CA ASN A 51 -10.62 -15.05 -7.54
C ASN A 51 -9.72 -15.15 -6.30
N ALA A 52 -9.14 -16.31 -6.03
CA ALA A 52 -8.20 -16.53 -4.92
C ALA A 52 -6.78 -16.68 -5.46
N LEU A 53 -5.78 -16.29 -4.66
CA LEU A 53 -4.38 -16.55 -5.02
C LEU A 53 -4.12 -18.05 -4.88
N HIS A 54 -3.65 -18.67 -5.96
CA HIS A 54 -3.43 -20.10 -5.99
C HIS A 54 -2.00 -20.42 -6.41
N PHE A 55 -1.29 -21.10 -5.52
CA PHE A 55 0.10 -21.48 -5.72
C PHE A 55 0.24 -22.99 -5.87
N GLU A 56 0.86 -23.44 -6.96
CA GLU A 56 1.18 -24.84 -7.19
C GLU A 56 2.68 -25.02 -7.41
N VAL A 57 3.22 -26.14 -6.94
CA VAL A 57 4.61 -26.51 -7.19
C VAL A 57 4.78 -26.87 -8.66
N THR A 58 5.66 -26.14 -9.34
CA THR A 58 6.09 -26.38 -10.72
C THR A 58 7.12 -27.51 -10.80
N GLU A 59 7.37 -28.00 -12.02
CA GLU A 59 8.38 -29.05 -12.30
C GLU A 59 9.79 -28.69 -11.78
N ASN A 60 10.10 -27.40 -11.66
CA ASN A 60 11.37 -26.90 -11.11
C ASN A 60 11.40 -26.89 -9.57
N ASN A 61 10.42 -27.52 -8.91
CA ASN A 61 10.32 -27.60 -7.46
C ASN A 61 10.30 -26.21 -6.82
N ARG A 62 9.44 -25.34 -7.37
CA ARG A 62 9.16 -23.97 -6.90
C ARG A 62 7.68 -23.69 -7.08
N PHE A 63 7.08 -22.94 -6.16
CA PHE A 63 5.74 -22.39 -6.39
C PHE A 63 5.76 -21.41 -7.57
N ASN A 64 4.70 -21.41 -8.37
CA ASN A 64 4.46 -20.37 -9.37
C ASN A 64 4.29 -19.00 -8.70
N ALA A 65 4.42 -17.93 -9.49
CA ALA A 65 4.06 -16.58 -9.07
C ALA A 65 2.59 -16.30 -9.43
N GLN A 66 1.96 -15.37 -8.72
CA GLN A 66 0.58 -14.93 -8.97
C GLN A 66 0.49 -13.41 -8.93
N ASP A 67 -0.26 -12.83 -9.86
CA ASP A 67 -0.59 -11.40 -9.82
C ASP A 67 -1.82 -11.17 -8.96
N GLY A 68 -1.69 -10.24 -8.00
CA GLY A 68 -2.76 -9.78 -7.15
C GLY A 68 -3.27 -8.41 -7.56
N ALA A 69 -4.25 -8.38 -8.46
CA ALA A 69 -4.86 -7.12 -8.88
C ALA A 69 -5.54 -6.41 -7.70
N PHE A 70 -5.42 -5.09 -7.68
CA PHE A 70 -6.13 -4.22 -6.74
C PHE A 70 -6.61 -2.94 -7.42
N ASP A 71 -7.74 -2.46 -6.94
CA ASP A 71 -8.30 -1.15 -7.26
C ASP A 71 -8.21 -0.25 -6.04
N ILE A 72 -7.87 1.01 -6.26
CA ILE A 72 -7.87 2.07 -5.26
C ILE A 72 -8.79 3.16 -5.76
N THR A 73 -9.82 3.48 -4.99
CA THR A 73 -10.67 4.64 -5.23
C THR A 73 -10.39 5.67 -4.14
N VAL A 74 -9.95 6.86 -4.54
CA VAL A 74 -9.64 7.97 -3.63
C VAL A 74 -10.53 9.15 -3.97
N LYS A 75 -11.08 9.78 -2.93
CA LYS A 75 -11.74 11.09 -3.05
C LYS A 75 -10.70 12.18 -2.83
N ASP A 76 -10.69 13.19 -3.69
CA ASP A 76 -9.87 14.38 -3.45
C ASP A 76 -10.31 15.08 -2.15
N ALA A 77 -9.34 15.49 -1.33
CA ALA A 77 -9.59 16.27 -0.12
C ALA A 77 -9.47 17.76 -0.44
N GLU A 78 -10.53 18.54 -0.19
CA GLU A 78 -10.51 19.99 -0.39
C GLU A 78 -9.39 20.63 0.44
N GLY A 79 -8.62 21.53 -0.16
CA GLY A 79 -7.44 22.14 0.47
C GLY A 79 -6.18 21.27 0.48
N ALA A 80 -6.24 20.00 0.02
CA ALA A 80 -5.05 19.17 -0.16
C ALA A 80 -4.19 19.71 -1.31
N THR A 81 -2.90 19.85 -1.04
CA THR A 81 -1.89 20.24 -2.03
C THR A 81 -0.98 19.07 -2.40
N ASP A 82 -0.96 18.02 -1.57
CA ASP A 82 -0.16 16.81 -1.78
C ASP A 82 -0.91 15.57 -1.32
N PHE A 83 -0.56 14.44 -1.93
CA PHE A 83 -1.10 13.13 -1.61
C PHE A 83 -0.01 12.06 -1.69
N LYS A 84 -0.03 11.19 -0.69
CA LYS A 84 0.89 10.07 -0.56
C LYS A 84 0.12 8.81 -0.18
N LEU A 85 0.49 7.71 -0.82
CA LEU A 85 -0.01 6.38 -0.54
C LEU A 85 1.15 5.45 -0.23
N THR A 86 1.08 4.77 0.91
CA THR A 86 2.03 3.73 1.29
C THR A 86 1.33 2.41 1.54
N SER A 87 2.09 1.32 1.49
CA SER A 87 1.61 -0.02 1.78
C SER A 87 2.51 -0.77 2.77
N LYS A 88 1.92 -1.68 3.53
CA LYS A 88 2.63 -2.49 4.53
C LYS A 88 1.98 -3.87 4.69
N ILE A 89 2.79 -4.91 4.87
CA ILE A 89 2.30 -6.26 5.14
C ILE A 89 1.75 -6.32 6.57
N ILE A 90 0.53 -6.85 6.70
CA ILE A 90 -0.09 -7.15 7.99
C ILE A 90 -0.03 -8.64 8.28
N SER A 91 -0.34 -9.48 7.29
CA SER A 91 -0.18 -10.94 7.39
C SER A 91 0.15 -11.54 6.03
N ASN A 92 1.01 -12.54 6.01
CA ASN A 92 1.43 -13.24 4.79
C ASN A 92 1.85 -14.69 5.02
N GLU A 93 1.35 -15.31 6.08
CA GLU A 93 1.60 -16.70 6.40
C GLU A 93 0.50 -17.60 5.84
N LEU A 94 0.89 -18.71 5.21
CA LEU A 94 0.02 -19.83 4.88
C LEU A 94 0.41 -21.00 5.78
N LYS A 95 -0.58 -21.64 6.42
CA LYS A 95 -0.35 -22.70 7.40
C LYS A 95 -0.93 -24.02 6.92
N ASN A 96 -0.18 -25.10 7.08
CA ASN A 96 -0.67 -26.44 6.84
C ASN A 96 -1.23 -27.01 8.14
N ALA A 97 -2.51 -27.40 8.10
CA ALA A 97 -3.22 -27.87 9.29
C ALA A 97 -2.80 -29.28 9.74
N THR A 98 -2.14 -30.06 8.87
CA THR A 98 -1.71 -31.43 9.17
C THR A 98 -0.39 -31.47 9.91
N ASP A 99 0.59 -30.65 9.50
CA ASP A 99 1.96 -30.68 10.04
C ASP A 99 2.41 -29.39 10.73
N ASN A 100 1.56 -28.36 10.75
CA ASN A 100 1.83 -27.01 11.28
C ASN A 100 2.98 -26.26 10.58
N SER A 101 3.44 -26.72 9.42
CA SER A 101 4.43 -26.00 8.63
C SER A 101 3.84 -24.68 8.09
N VAL A 102 4.71 -23.67 7.97
CA VAL A 102 4.33 -22.32 7.58
C VAL A 102 5.10 -21.90 6.34
N LEU A 103 4.37 -21.47 5.31
CA LEU A 103 4.92 -20.82 4.12
C LEU A 103 4.68 -19.32 4.19
N ILE A 104 5.60 -18.54 3.63
CA ILE A 104 5.48 -17.08 3.58
C ILE A 104 5.19 -16.66 2.14
N VAL A 105 4.19 -15.82 1.96
CA VAL A 105 3.94 -15.15 0.68
C VAL A 105 4.75 -13.85 0.65
N LYS A 106 5.78 -13.82 -0.19
CA LYS A 106 6.53 -12.63 -0.56
C LYS A 106 5.69 -11.78 -1.51
N THR A 107 5.57 -10.51 -1.18
CA THR A 107 4.86 -9.52 -1.99
C THR A 107 5.82 -8.51 -2.56
N ASP A 108 5.83 -8.34 -3.87
CA ASP A 108 6.64 -7.33 -4.56
C ASP A 108 5.79 -6.27 -5.22
N TRP A 109 6.24 -5.02 -5.10
CA TRP A 109 5.73 -3.86 -5.79
C TRP A 109 6.84 -3.28 -6.67
N ASN A 110 6.69 -3.36 -7.99
CA ASN A 110 7.66 -2.85 -8.97
C ASN A 110 9.11 -3.26 -8.66
N GLY A 111 9.32 -4.54 -8.32
CA GLY A 111 10.64 -5.09 -7.99
C GLY A 111 11.11 -4.86 -6.55
N LYS A 112 10.36 -4.12 -5.73
CA LYS A 112 10.65 -3.93 -4.31
C LYS A 112 9.75 -4.79 -3.43
N THR A 113 10.36 -5.59 -2.56
CA THR A 113 9.63 -6.41 -1.60
C THR A 113 9.02 -5.56 -0.49
N LEU A 114 7.72 -5.74 -0.26
CA LEU A 114 7.01 -5.14 0.86
C LEU A 114 7.43 -5.82 2.17
N SER A 115 7.33 -5.09 3.28
CA SER A 115 7.66 -5.60 4.61
C SER A 115 6.54 -5.32 5.61
N ASN A 116 6.58 -6.00 6.75
CA ASN A 116 5.71 -5.76 7.91
C ASN A 116 6.27 -4.74 8.90
N ASN A 117 7.47 -4.19 8.64
CA ASN A 117 8.17 -3.28 9.56
C ASN A 117 8.35 -1.88 8.99
N GLN A 118 8.38 -1.76 7.66
CA GLN A 118 8.63 -0.52 6.93
C GLN A 118 7.55 -0.32 5.86
N GLU A 119 6.96 0.87 5.84
CA GLU A 119 6.05 1.30 4.77
C GLU A 119 6.80 1.37 3.43
N THR A 120 6.17 0.85 2.38
CA THR A 120 6.62 1.02 1.00
C THR A 120 5.79 2.10 0.33
N VAL A 121 6.45 3.07 -0.31
CA VAL A 121 5.75 4.12 -1.06
C VAL A 121 5.19 3.52 -2.35
N ILE A 122 3.88 3.67 -2.52
CA ILE A 122 3.14 3.27 -3.73
C ILE A 122 2.99 4.49 -4.64
N LEU A 123 2.60 5.62 -4.05
CA LEU A 123 2.46 6.90 -4.74
C LEU A 123 2.88 8.05 -3.83
N ASP A 124 3.56 9.05 -4.37
CA ASP A 124 3.97 10.27 -3.66
C ASP A 124 4.01 11.41 -4.69
N ASN A 125 2.96 12.24 -4.72
CA ASN A 125 2.79 13.29 -5.74
C ASN A 125 3.93 14.31 -5.66
N GLN A 126 4.31 14.74 -4.45
CA GLN A 126 5.42 15.67 -4.23
C GLN A 126 6.74 15.15 -4.81
N LYS A 127 6.95 13.84 -4.80
CA LYS A 127 8.17 13.20 -5.34
C LYS A 127 8.01 12.64 -6.76
N GLY A 128 6.84 12.81 -7.39
CA GLY A 128 6.55 12.27 -8.72
C GLY A 128 6.54 10.74 -8.81
N ILE A 129 6.26 10.06 -7.70
CA ILE A 129 6.27 8.59 -7.62
C ILE A 129 4.86 8.07 -7.94
N HIS A 130 4.70 7.30 -9.02
CA HIS A 130 3.40 6.72 -9.44
C HIS A 130 3.53 5.30 -10.04
N HIS A 131 4.67 4.63 -9.80
CA HIS A 131 5.10 3.41 -10.51
C HIS A 131 3.97 2.41 -10.82
N GLY A 132 3.54 2.30 -12.08
CA GLY A 132 2.64 1.23 -12.53
C GLY A 132 1.17 1.34 -12.07
N LEU A 133 0.77 2.43 -11.40
CA LEU A 133 -0.65 2.73 -11.19
C LEU A 133 -1.25 3.30 -12.48
N MET A 134 -2.34 2.70 -12.94
CA MET A 134 -3.06 3.16 -14.14
C MET A 134 -4.44 3.68 -13.75
N PRO A 135 -4.95 4.74 -14.38
CA PRO A 135 -6.35 5.14 -14.22
C PRO A 135 -7.28 3.98 -14.56
N ALA A 136 -8.20 3.67 -13.65
CA ALA A 136 -9.24 2.69 -13.92
C ALA A 136 -10.33 3.35 -14.78
N ASN A 137 -10.72 2.71 -15.89
CA ASN A 137 -11.76 3.26 -16.76
C ASN A 137 -13.15 2.88 -16.22
N LYS A 138 -13.66 3.65 -15.25
CA LYS A 138 -14.97 3.42 -14.62
C LYS A 138 -15.99 4.45 -15.10
N ALA A 139 -16.85 4.05 -16.05
CA ALA A 139 -17.83 4.92 -16.69
C ALA A 139 -18.90 5.55 -15.75
N SER A 140 -19.04 5.02 -14.53
CA SER A 140 -20.02 5.46 -13.52
C SER A 140 -19.41 6.20 -12.31
N GLU A 141 -18.10 6.46 -12.33
CA GLU A 141 -17.42 7.11 -11.21
C GLU A 141 -17.72 8.61 -11.15
N LYS A 142 -17.95 9.14 -9.94
CA LYS A 142 -18.18 10.58 -9.74
C LYS A 142 -16.90 11.36 -10.06
N SER A 143 -17.04 12.58 -10.59
CA SER A 143 -15.89 13.43 -10.97
C SER A 143 -14.93 13.75 -9.81
N GLU A 144 -15.38 13.68 -8.56
CA GLU A 144 -14.53 13.90 -7.36
C GLU A 144 -13.74 12.66 -6.91
N LEU A 145 -14.00 11.51 -7.53
CA LEU A 145 -13.34 10.23 -7.24
C LEU A 145 -12.34 9.91 -8.34
N LYS A 146 -11.16 9.43 -7.93
CA LYS A 146 -10.12 8.93 -8.81
C LYS A 146 -9.92 7.46 -8.50
N SER A 147 -10.17 6.60 -9.48
CA SER A 147 -9.81 5.19 -9.40
C SER A 147 -8.51 4.89 -10.12
N LEU A 148 -7.64 4.16 -9.44
CA LEU A 148 -6.37 3.65 -9.94
C LEU A 148 -6.34 2.14 -9.77
N GLN A 149 -5.73 1.43 -10.70
CA GLN A 149 -5.58 -0.02 -10.68
C GLN A 149 -4.13 -0.41 -10.90
N SER A 150 -3.72 -1.52 -10.27
CA SER A 150 -2.44 -2.19 -10.53
C SER A 150 -2.47 -3.61 -9.96
N ALA A 151 -1.31 -4.25 -9.86
CA ALA A 151 -1.16 -5.55 -9.23
C ALA A 151 0.14 -5.64 -8.42
N PHE A 152 0.10 -6.40 -7.33
CA PHE A 152 1.32 -6.91 -6.70
C PHE A 152 1.73 -8.23 -7.33
N LEU A 153 3.03 -8.52 -7.33
CA LEU A 153 3.54 -9.85 -7.66
C LEU A 153 3.71 -10.64 -6.36
N PHE A 154 3.01 -11.77 -6.25
CA PHE A 154 3.09 -12.67 -5.11
C PHE A 154 3.89 -13.92 -5.43
N ASN A 155 4.77 -14.31 -4.50
CA ASN A 155 5.61 -15.50 -4.60
C ASN A 155 5.62 -16.23 -3.26
N VAL A 156 5.50 -17.55 -3.27
CA VAL A 156 5.66 -18.33 -2.03
C VAL A 156 7.14 -18.62 -1.78
N ILE A 157 7.61 -18.35 -0.56
CA ILE A 157 8.95 -18.68 -0.07
C ILE A 157 8.85 -19.56 1.17
N ASN A 158 9.80 -20.48 1.30
CA ASN A 158 9.89 -21.45 2.41
C ASN A 158 11.16 -21.21 3.26
N GLY A 159 11.43 -19.95 3.60
CA GLY A 159 12.65 -19.56 4.30
C GLY A 159 13.91 -20.06 3.59
N SER A 160 14.75 -20.81 4.30
CA SER A 160 15.97 -21.44 3.76
C SER A 160 15.79 -22.90 3.33
N GLN A 161 14.60 -23.48 3.52
CA GLN A 161 14.34 -24.88 3.18
C GLN A 161 13.96 -25.04 1.71
N SER A 162 14.37 -26.16 1.12
CA SER A 162 13.95 -26.51 -0.23
C SER A 162 12.46 -26.83 -0.26
N VAL A 163 11.78 -26.53 -1.36
CA VAL A 163 10.39 -26.98 -1.59
C VAL A 163 10.34 -28.52 -1.73
N ALA A 164 11.47 -29.16 -2.07
CA ALA A 164 11.53 -30.62 -2.23
C ALA A 164 11.34 -31.33 -0.89
N SER A 165 11.87 -30.75 0.18
CA SER A 165 11.80 -31.31 1.53
C SER A 165 10.46 -31.07 2.22
N LEU A 166 9.59 -30.23 1.67
CA LEU A 166 8.23 -30.09 2.18
C LEU A 166 7.45 -31.38 1.91
N PRO A 167 6.63 -31.85 2.85
CA PRO A 167 5.69 -32.92 2.57
C PRO A 167 4.66 -32.46 1.52
N GLU A 168 3.94 -33.40 0.94
CA GLU A 168 2.74 -33.08 0.17
C GLU A 168 1.68 -32.49 1.13
N GLY A 169 0.90 -31.53 0.65
CA GLY A 169 -0.05 -30.85 1.52
C GLY A 169 -0.65 -29.57 0.94
N LEU A 170 -1.55 -29.01 1.74
CA LEU A 170 -2.26 -27.76 1.50
C LEU A 170 -1.91 -26.78 2.62
N TRP A 171 -1.49 -25.58 2.23
CA TRP A 171 -1.31 -24.44 3.12
C TRP A 171 -2.35 -23.38 2.79
N GLU A 172 -3.01 -22.87 3.81
CA GLU A 172 -4.06 -21.86 3.66
C GLU A 172 -3.81 -20.66 4.56
N GLY A 173 -4.23 -19.48 4.11
CA GLY A 173 -4.10 -18.26 4.87
C GLY A 173 -4.69 -17.05 4.18
N ALA A 174 -4.62 -15.91 4.86
CA ALA A 174 -5.04 -14.64 4.34
C ALA A 174 -3.84 -13.70 4.19
N LEU A 175 -3.63 -13.23 2.98
CA LEU A 175 -2.68 -12.18 2.68
C LEU A 175 -3.35 -10.84 2.91
N ARG A 176 -2.79 -10.04 3.82
CA ARG A 176 -3.35 -8.74 4.22
C ARG A 176 -2.31 -7.66 4.03
N ILE A 177 -2.66 -6.67 3.22
CA ILE A 177 -1.82 -5.50 2.94
C ILE A 177 -2.61 -4.28 3.36
N GLU A 178 -2.04 -3.53 4.30
CA GLU A 178 -2.53 -2.22 4.65
C GLU A 178 -2.08 -1.21 3.61
N PHE A 179 -2.99 -0.34 3.21
CA PHE A 179 -2.70 0.88 2.47
C PHE A 179 -2.99 2.07 3.37
N THR A 180 -2.04 3.00 3.46
CA THR A 180 -2.20 4.24 4.20
C THR A 180 -2.15 5.41 3.23
N SER A 181 -3.26 6.13 3.10
CA SER A 181 -3.31 7.40 2.39
C SER A 181 -3.01 8.55 3.35
N LYS A 182 -2.25 9.54 2.88
CA LYS A 182 -1.86 10.74 3.60
C LYS A 182 -2.06 11.94 2.68
N TRP A 183 -2.83 12.93 3.13
CA TRP A 183 -2.98 14.22 2.47
C TRP A 183 -2.26 15.28 3.28
N ALA A 184 -1.52 16.15 2.61
CA ALA A 184 -1.01 17.38 3.20
C ALA A 184 -1.68 18.57 2.52
N GLY A 185 -2.01 19.60 3.30
CA GLY A 185 -2.66 20.77 2.75
C GLY A 185 -3.13 21.76 3.81
N ASP A 186 -3.84 22.77 3.34
CA ASP A 186 -4.55 23.71 4.19
C ASP A 186 -6.03 23.32 4.22
N PHE A 187 -6.36 22.44 5.17
CA PHE A 187 -7.73 22.02 5.42
C PHE A 187 -8.44 23.11 6.24
N VAL A 188 -8.74 24.26 5.61
CA VAL A 188 -9.56 25.27 6.26
C VAL A 188 -10.89 24.60 6.62
N THR A 189 -11.20 24.53 7.91
CA THR A 189 -12.48 24.01 8.37
C THR A 189 -13.58 24.84 7.72
N LEU A 190 -14.48 24.17 6.97
CA LEU A 190 -15.68 24.75 6.37
C LEU A 190 -16.67 25.38 7.39
N ALA A 191 -16.24 25.61 8.64
CA ALA A 191 -17.03 26.17 9.72
C ALA A 191 -17.18 27.71 9.65
N THR A 192 -16.78 28.37 8.56
CA THR A 192 -16.90 29.84 8.44
C THR A 192 -17.35 30.36 7.08
N ARG A 193 -17.99 29.53 6.24
CA ARG A 193 -18.68 30.00 5.03
C ARG A 193 -20.19 29.93 5.19
#